data_AF-A0A7Y4L8B5-F1
#
_entry.id   AF-A0A7Y4L8B5-F1
#
_cell.length_a   1.000
_cell.length_b   1.000
_cell.length_c   1.000
_cell.angle_alpha   90.00
_cell.angle_beta   90.00
_cell.angle_gamma   90.00
#
_symmetry.space_group_name_H-M   'P 1'
#
loop_
_entity.id
_entity.type
_entity.pdbx_description
1 polymer ?
#
loop_
_entity_poly.entity_id
_entity_poly.type
_entity_poly.pdbx_seq_one_letter_code
_entity_poly.pdbx_strand_id
1 'polypeptide(L)'
;MEEVKGKTSKKTMIFAIVGVVVVVLLAAIWLGSSWYATTQAKKKVDDFLFDNKMEDYIHWKDLSASPAGDITLSGVTLGKKEDWMADEIVIREFNRDRDGVALDMSIRKLSDDSQEFAPSVMLPSVLRSYIIASGRASAKPLDIDVNLNINFEDNEGDFFLRLESDDFAEVEFEAKLDKVKGLRNSREKTSNPLSVFDETFELNVQSLRVKYNDDGMLKRMGMLEKRYLSIPMPSGKEEKLVTGISKDSFVRKCSSLKFILEDPQDACSKIYDAHAGEASGISFEATAKRSVPWDEIVDTLSNLRFRDLTTSAAADSLQEKFGRNVSITVD
;
A
#
# COMPACT_ATOMS: atom_id res chain seq x y z
N MET A 1 8.58 3.44 42.41
CA MET A 1 7.73 4.15 41.43
C MET A 1 8.67 4.68 40.36
N GLU A 2 8.81 3.93 39.28
CA GLU A 2 9.65 4.30 38.14
C GLU A 2 8.74 4.27 36.91
N GLU A 3 8.50 5.45 36.34
CA GLU A 3 7.71 5.66 35.14
C GLU A 3 8.46 5.11 33.93
N VAL A 4 8.01 3.97 33.38
CA VAL A 4 8.43 3.52 32.06
C VAL A 4 7.65 4.33 31.02
N LYS A 5 8.26 5.43 30.55
CA LYS A 5 7.83 6.13 29.32
C LYS A 5 8.14 5.24 28.12
N GLY A 6 7.16 4.40 27.77
CA GLY A 6 7.12 3.68 26.49
C GLY A 6 7.03 4.67 25.34
N LYS A 7 8.15 4.84 24.63
CA LYS A 7 8.23 5.56 23.35
C LYS A 7 7.57 4.67 22.29
N THR A 8 6.25 4.77 22.13
CA THR A 8 5.53 4.14 21.01
C THR A 8 6.05 4.72 19.70
N SER A 9 6.77 3.89 18.95
CA SER A 9 7.25 4.19 17.61
C SER A 9 6.04 4.49 16.71
N LYS A 10 6.05 5.61 15.98
CA LYS A 10 4.97 6.02 15.06
C LYS A 10 4.75 5.07 13.87
N LYS A 11 5.44 3.92 13.83
CA LYS A 11 5.44 2.95 12.71
C LYS A 11 4.36 1.86 12.80
N THR A 12 3.53 1.85 13.83
CA THR A 12 2.64 0.70 14.15
C THR A 12 1.21 0.81 13.60
N MET A 13 0.82 1.90 12.93
CA MET A 13 -0.60 2.15 12.62
C MET A 13 -1.11 1.47 11.35
N ILE A 14 -0.26 1.28 10.33
CA ILE A 14 -0.61 0.55 9.10
C ILE A 14 -0.92 -0.91 9.41
N PHE A 15 -0.08 -1.54 10.24
CA PHE A 15 -0.31 -2.89 10.76
C PHE A 15 -1.50 -2.98 11.70
N ALA A 16 -1.89 -1.88 12.35
CA ALA A 16 -3.07 -1.87 13.20
C ALA A 16 -4.35 -1.95 12.35
N ILE A 17 -4.46 -1.28 11.21
CA ILE A 17 -5.69 -1.28 10.39
C ILE A 17 -5.80 -2.55 9.54
N VAL A 18 -4.73 -2.97 8.86
CA VAL A 18 -4.69 -4.30 8.21
C VAL A 18 -4.89 -5.39 9.26
N GLY A 19 -4.34 -5.18 10.45
CA GLY A 19 -4.56 -6.01 11.61
C GLY A 19 -6.03 -6.10 12.04
N VAL A 20 -6.71 -4.96 12.10
CA VAL A 20 -8.11 -4.84 12.45
C VAL A 20 -9.00 -5.58 11.44
N VAL A 21 -8.75 -5.43 10.14
CA VAL A 21 -9.62 -6.08 9.14
C VAL A 21 -9.40 -7.59 9.10
N VAL A 22 -8.15 -8.05 9.22
CA VAL A 22 -7.82 -9.49 9.34
C VAL A 22 -8.35 -10.11 10.65
N VAL A 23 -8.58 -9.30 11.68
CA VAL A 23 -9.22 -9.70 12.93
C VAL A 23 -10.74 -9.91 12.76
N VAL A 24 -11.43 -8.95 12.16
CA VAL A 24 -12.87 -9.07 11.82
C VAL A 24 -13.12 -10.31 10.96
N LEU A 25 -12.18 -10.58 10.07
CA LEU A 25 -12.10 -11.71 9.16
C LEU A 25 -12.06 -13.10 9.83
N LEU A 26 -11.36 -13.27 10.96
CA LEU A 26 -11.28 -14.59 11.62
C LEU A 26 -12.52 -14.91 12.43
N ALA A 27 -13.14 -13.87 13.00
CA ALA A 27 -14.45 -14.01 13.64
C ALA A 27 -15.55 -14.37 12.62
N ALA A 28 -15.36 -13.91 11.38
CA ALA A 28 -16.22 -14.15 10.23
C ALA A 28 -16.11 -15.56 9.60
N ILE A 29 -14.91 -16.13 9.43
CA ILE A 29 -14.71 -17.45 8.77
C ILE A 29 -15.51 -18.57 9.43
N TRP A 30 -15.71 -18.54 10.76
CA TRP A 30 -16.43 -19.61 11.46
C TRP A 30 -17.94 -19.62 11.20
N LEU A 31 -18.44 -18.87 10.22
CA LEU A 31 -19.86 -18.64 9.96
C LEU A 31 -20.29 -19.02 8.53
N GLY A 32 -19.48 -19.80 7.81
CA GLY A 32 -19.75 -20.29 6.47
C GLY A 32 -20.99 -21.19 6.30
N SER A 33 -22.03 -21.07 7.13
CA SER A 33 -23.32 -21.75 6.92
C SER A 33 -24.44 -21.11 7.73
N SER A 34 -24.98 -19.98 7.27
CA SER A 34 -26.44 -19.75 7.14
C SER A 34 -26.80 -18.27 7.19
N TRP A 35 -27.84 -17.90 6.45
CA TRP A 35 -28.54 -16.62 6.48
C TRP A 35 -29.10 -16.23 7.87
N TYR A 36 -29.05 -17.15 8.84
CA TYR A 36 -29.37 -16.93 10.27
C TYR A 36 -28.16 -16.44 11.10
N ALA A 37 -27.02 -16.23 10.45
CA ALA A 37 -25.73 -15.99 11.09
C ALA A 37 -25.42 -14.53 11.40
N THR A 38 -26.12 -13.52 10.87
CA THR A 38 -25.72 -12.10 11.06
C THR A 38 -25.64 -11.70 12.55
N THR A 39 -26.59 -12.15 13.37
CA THR A 39 -26.56 -11.88 14.82
C THR A 39 -25.46 -12.66 15.54
N GLN A 40 -25.17 -13.89 15.12
CA GLN A 40 -24.06 -14.68 15.66
C GLN A 40 -22.70 -14.17 15.18
N ALA A 41 -22.65 -13.61 13.97
CA ALA A 41 -21.50 -12.97 13.37
C ALA A 41 -21.11 -11.75 14.17
N LYS A 42 -22.07 -10.85 14.38
CA LYS A 42 -21.88 -9.66 15.19
C LYS A 42 -21.35 -10.02 16.57
N LYS A 43 -22.01 -10.97 17.26
CA LYS A 43 -21.56 -11.40 18.58
C LYS A 43 -20.14 -11.99 18.58
N LYS A 44 -19.77 -12.82 17.60
CA LYS A 44 -18.42 -13.39 17.54
C LYS A 44 -17.36 -12.36 17.21
N VAL A 45 -17.67 -11.40 16.35
CA VAL A 45 -16.77 -10.27 16.08
C VAL A 45 -16.60 -9.46 17.36
N ASP A 46 -17.69 -9.10 18.04
CA ASP A 46 -17.67 -8.39 19.32
C ASP A 46 -16.85 -9.14 20.39
N ASP A 47 -17.12 -10.44 20.58
CA ASP A 47 -16.42 -11.31 21.55
C ASP A 47 -14.92 -11.39 21.22
N PHE A 48 -14.54 -11.52 19.94
CA PHE A 48 -13.14 -11.52 19.53
C PHE A 48 -12.47 -10.18 19.81
N LEU A 49 -13.11 -9.06 19.48
CA LEU A 49 -12.56 -7.74 19.73
C LEU A 49 -12.33 -7.52 21.22
N PHE A 50 -13.29 -7.93 22.05
CA PHE A 50 -13.19 -7.90 23.50
C PHE A 50 -12.03 -8.78 24.02
N ASP A 51 -11.95 -10.04 23.58
CA ASP A 51 -10.89 -10.97 23.99
C ASP A 51 -9.48 -10.47 23.63
N ASN A 52 -9.38 -9.69 22.55
CA ASN A 52 -8.13 -9.12 22.05
C ASN A 52 -7.89 -7.65 22.46
N LYS A 53 -8.77 -7.06 23.29
CA LYS A 53 -8.68 -5.66 23.77
C LYS A 53 -8.67 -4.63 22.64
N MET A 54 -9.47 -4.88 21.61
CA MET A 54 -9.61 -4.07 20.40
C MET A 54 -10.97 -3.36 20.31
N GLU A 55 -11.85 -3.56 21.28
CA GLU A 55 -13.20 -3.00 21.33
C GLU A 55 -13.22 -1.46 21.31
N ASP A 56 -12.19 -0.81 21.86
CA ASP A 56 -12.03 0.65 21.86
C ASP A 56 -11.44 1.20 20.55
N TYR A 57 -11.06 0.33 19.62
CA TYR A 57 -10.32 0.70 18.41
C TYR A 57 -11.12 0.53 17.13
N ILE A 58 -12.27 -0.14 17.19
CA ILE A 58 -13.04 -0.49 16.01
C ILE A 58 -14.51 -0.39 16.36
N HIS A 59 -15.21 0.46 15.63
CA HIS A 59 -16.67 0.47 15.67
C HIS A 59 -17.21 0.38 14.25
N TRP A 60 -18.38 -0.22 14.11
CA TRP A 60 -19.12 -0.21 12.86
C TRP A 60 -20.58 0.02 13.16
N LYS A 61 -21.28 0.65 12.21
CA LYS A 61 -22.70 0.92 12.33
C LYS A 61 -23.52 -0.34 12.07
N ASP A 62 -23.16 -1.08 11.02
CA ASP A 62 -23.88 -2.27 10.61
C ASP A 62 -22.92 -3.37 10.11
N LEU A 63 -23.33 -4.62 10.29
CA LEU A 63 -22.63 -5.81 9.80
C LEU A 63 -23.64 -6.65 9.04
N SER A 64 -23.39 -6.85 7.75
CA SER A 64 -24.23 -7.68 6.89
C SER A 64 -23.42 -8.81 6.26
N ALA A 65 -24.11 -9.89 5.90
CA ALA A 65 -23.54 -11.02 5.18
C ALA A 65 -24.41 -11.32 3.96
N SER A 66 -23.79 -11.43 2.78
CA SER A 66 -24.47 -11.76 1.53
C SER A 66 -24.77 -13.27 1.45
N PRO A 67 -25.77 -13.71 0.67
CA PRO A 67 -25.98 -15.13 0.39
C PRO A 67 -24.77 -15.81 -0.27
N ALA A 68 -23.92 -15.03 -0.94
CA ALA A 68 -22.68 -15.52 -1.56
C ALA A 68 -21.54 -15.71 -0.53
N GLY A 69 -21.72 -15.21 0.70
CA GLY A 69 -20.72 -15.31 1.77
C GLY A 69 -19.90 -14.05 1.99
N ASP A 70 -20.16 -12.96 1.25
CA ASP A 70 -19.45 -11.70 1.46
C ASP A 70 -19.87 -11.07 2.79
N ILE A 71 -18.94 -10.46 3.48
CA ILE A 71 -19.20 -9.77 4.74
C ILE A 71 -18.92 -8.30 4.55
N THR A 72 -19.92 -7.48 4.85
CA THR A 72 -19.83 -6.03 4.70
C THR A 72 -20.04 -5.36 6.04
N LEU A 73 -19.04 -4.58 6.46
CA LEU A 73 -19.14 -3.66 7.58
C LEU A 73 -19.38 -2.27 7.02
N SER A 74 -20.44 -1.61 7.47
CA SER A 74 -20.79 -0.25 7.03
C SER A 74 -20.58 0.76 8.14
N GLY A 75 -20.08 1.95 7.78
CA GLY A 75 -19.78 3.05 8.69
C GLY A 75 -18.76 2.63 9.74
N VAL A 76 -17.57 2.23 9.29
CA VAL A 76 -16.50 1.74 10.14
C VAL A 76 -15.69 2.92 10.66
N THR A 77 -15.42 2.96 11.95
CA THR A 77 -14.44 3.87 12.56
C THR A 77 -13.31 3.06 13.17
N LEU A 78 -12.09 3.57 13.02
CA LEU A 78 -10.84 2.91 13.40
C LEU A 78 -9.99 3.84 14.26
N GLY A 79 -9.38 3.27 15.30
CA GLY A 79 -8.50 3.95 16.24
C GLY A 79 -9.20 4.38 17.54
N LYS A 80 -8.38 4.54 18.59
CA LYS A 80 -8.81 4.87 19.97
C LYS A 80 -9.55 6.20 20.14
N LYS A 81 -9.51 7.03 19.10
CA LYS A 81 -10.15 8.35 19.04
C LYS A 81 -11.03 8.48 17.79
N GLU A 82 -11.32 7.37 17.12
CA GLU A 82 -12.04 7.36 15.85
C GLU A 82 -11.34 8.21 14.77
N ASP A 83 -9.99 8.17 14.78
CA ASP A 83 -9.15 9.01 13.91
C ASP A 83 -9.33 8.70 12.42
N TRP A 84 -9.91 7.53 12.09
CA TRP A 84 -10.14 7.07 10.73
C TRP A 84 -11.55 6.54 10.55
N MET A 85 -12.12 6.79 9.38
CA MET A 85 -13.45 6.39 8.99
C MET A 85 -13.39 5.72 7.62
N ALA A 86 -14.20 4.69 7.42
CA ALA A 86 -14.44 4.09 6.12
C ALA A 86 -15.95 3.90 5.93
N ASP A 87 -16.44 4.17 4.73
CA ASP A 87 -17.86 3.97 4.43
C ASP A 87 -18.20 2.49 4.50
N GLU A 88 -17.35 1.65 3.89
CA GLU A 88 -17.56 0.21 3.84
C GLU A 88 -16.25 -0.56 3.87
N ILE A 89 -16.27 -1.70 4.56
CA ILE A 89 -15.26 -2.75 4.44
C ILE A 89 -15.97 -3.99 3.95
N VAL A 90 -15.63 -4.44 2.74
CA VAL A 90 -16.18 -5.63 2.11
C VAL A 90 -15.11 -6.70 2.10
N ILE A 91 -15.46 -7.86 2.62
CA ILE A 91 -14.66 -9.07 2.56
C ILE A 91 -15.41 -10.02 1.64
N ARG A 92 -14.75 -10.47 0.56
CA ARG A 92 -15.32 -11.46 -0.36
C ARG A 92 -14.80 -12.85 -0.08
N GLU A 93 -13.52 -12.93 0.25
CA GLU A 93 -12.88 -14.20 0.55
C GLU A 93 -11.92 -14.03 1.71
N PHE A 94 -11.94 -14.99 2.61
CA PHE A 94 -10.83 -15.21 3.53
C PHE A 94 -10.81 -16.68 3.88
N ASN A 95 -9.77 -17.37 3.45
CA ASN A 95 -9.51 -18.75 3.83
C ASN A 95 -8.09 -18.85 4.37
N ARG A 96 -7.93 -19.62 5.44
CA ARG A 96 -6.62 -19.96 5.99
C ARG A 96 -6.67 -21.39 6.50
N ASP A 97 -6.06 -22.30 5.76
CA ASP A 97 -6.08 -23.73 6.07
C ASP A 97 -4.67 -24.34 6.09
N ARG A 98 -4.54 -25.64 5.81
CA ARG A 98 -3.23 -26.32 5.77
C ARG A 98 -2.52 -26.14 4.44
N ASP A 99 -3.27 -25.80 3.41
CA ASP A 99 -2.87 -25.86 2.01
C ASP A 99 -2.63 -24.45 1.49
N GLY A 100 -3.25 -23.42 2.08
CA GLY A 100 -3.01 -22.05 1.70
C GLY A 100 -3.62 -20.96 2.57
N VAL A 101 -3.47 -19.73 2.07
CA VAL A 101 -4.13 -18.51 2.55
C VAL A 101 -4.74 -17.80 1.34
N ALA A 102 -6.03 -17.52 1.37
CA ALA A 102 -6.70 -16.67 0.40
C ALA A 102 -7.35 -15.49 1.14
N LEU A 103 -7.28 -14.29 0.56
CA LEU A 103 -7.86 -13.07 1.09
C LEU A 103 -8.28 -12.18 -0.09
N ASP A 104 -9.53 -11.74 -0.11
CA ASP A 104 -10.06 -10.72 -1.01
C ASP A 104 -10.88 -9.72 -0.20
N MET A 105 -10.44 -8.46 -0.22
CA MET A 105 -10.96 -7.39 0.60
C MET A 105 -10.97 -6.06 -0.15
N SER A 106 -12.00 -5.26 0.11
CA SER A 106 -12.09 -3.85 -0.28
C SER A 106 -12.40 -2.96 0.92
N ILE A 107 -11.77 -1.79 0.99
CA ILE A 107 -12.12 -0.69 1.88
C ILE A 107 -12.52 0.48 1.00
N ARG A 108 -13.69 1.08 1.25
CA ARG A 108 -14.23 2.19 0.47
C ARG A 108 -14.22 3.48 1.28
N LYS A 109 -13.79 4.56 0.63
CA LYS A 109 -13.78 5.93 1.15
C LYS A 109 -13.12 6.04 2.53
N LEU A 110 -11.91 5.49 2.66
CA LEU A 110 -11.09 5.65 3.85
C LEU A 110 -10.64 7.11 4.01
N SER A 111 -10.97 7.74 5.12
CA SER A 111 -10.64 9.13 5.44
C SER A 111 -10.36 9.31 6.93
N ASP A 112 -9.88 10.49 7.31
CA ASP A 112 -9.87 10.95 8.70
C ASP A 112 -11.20 11.66 9.08
N ASP A 113 -11.23 12.25 10.27
CA ASP A 113 -12.36 13.01 10.83
C ASP A 113 -12.75 14.24 10.00
N SER A 114 -11.83 14.75 9.17
CA SER A 114 -12.08 15.85 8.24
C SER A 114 -12.72 15.42 6.92
N GLN A 115 -13.02 14.13 6.75
CA GLN A 115 -13.48 13.50 5.51
C GLN A 115 -12.47 13.60 4.36
N GLU A 116 -11.21 13.81 4.70
CA GLU A 116 -10.10 13.83 3.77
C GLU A 116 -9.14 12.70 4.14
N PHE A 117 -8.31 12.27 3.21
CA PHE A 117 -7.25 11.32 3.49
C PHE A 117 -5.96 12.11 3.77
N ALA A 118 -5.57 12.22 5.04
CA ALA A 118 -4.30 12.82 5.44
C ALA A 118 -3.14 11.79 5.32
N PRO A 119 -2.17 11.97 4.41
CA PRO A 119 -1.10 11.01 4.15
C PRO A 119 -0.07 10.86 5.29
N SER A 120 -0.27 11.55 6.42
CA SER A 120 0.73 11.67 7.47
C SER A 120 0.98 10.38 8.27
N VAL A 121 0.11 9.37 8.13
CA VAL A 121 0.18 8.16 8.96
C VAL A 121 0.19 6.84 8.17
N MET A 122 -0.40 6.78 6.97
CA MET A 122 -0.55 5.50 6.24
C MET A 122 0.29 5.32 4.99
N LEU A 123 0.73 6.40 4.34
CA LEU A 123 1.46 6.27 3.08
C LEU A 123 2.98 6.39 3.29
N PRO A 124 3.79 5.67 2.47
CA PRO A 124 5.21 5.93 2.37
C PRO A 124 5.48 7.43 2.23
N SER A 125 6.53 7.91 2.90
CA SER A 125 6.86 9.35 2.94
C SER A 125 6.92 10.03 1.57
N VAL A 126 7.20 9.25 0.52
CA VAL A 126 7.19 9.64 -0.89
C VAL A 126 5.83 10.17 -1.34
N LEU A 127 4.72 9.44 -1.09
CA LEU A 127 3.38 9.86 -1.53
C LEU A 127 2.91 11.14 -0.83
N ARG A 128 3.28 11.32 0.44
CA ARG A 128 3.03 12.57 1.15
C ARG A 128 3.71 13.76 0.47
N SER A 129 4.95 13.60 0.01
CA SER A 129 5.66 14.65 -0.72
C SER A 129 4.93 15.05 -2.00
N TYR A 130 4.33 14.09 -2.71
CA TYR A 130 3.57 14.36 -3.93
C TYR A 130 2.22 15.05 -3.68
N ILE A 131 1.50 14.67 -2.62
CA ILE A 131 0.26 15.36 -2.20
C ILE A 131 0.55 16.84 -1.95
N ILE A 132 1.58 17.10 -1.16
CA ILE A 132 2.02 18.45 -0.83
C ILE A 132 2.49 19.18 -2.11
N ALA A 133 3.24 18.51 -2.98
CA ALA A 133 3.72 19.06 -4.25
C ALA A 133 2.60 19.45 -5.22
N SER A 134 1.46 18.76 -5.16
CA SER A 134 0.25 19.13 -5.89
C SER A 134 -0.46 20.38 -5.31
N GLY A 135 0.08 20.98 -4.25
CA GLY A 135 -0.49 22.13 -3.55
C GLY A 135 -1.71 21.76 -2.70
N ARG A 136 -1.83 20.49 -2.29
CA ARG A 136 -2.92 20.00 -1.44
C ARG A 136 -2.38 19.68 -0.04
N ALA A 137 -3.23 19.86 0.98
CA ALA A 137 -2.92 19.45 2.35
C ALA A 137 -3.21 17.96 2.60
N SER A 138 -4.09 17.40 1.78
CA SER A 138 -4.74 16.11 1.93
C SER A 138 -5.21 15.60 0.55
N ALA A 139 -5.63 14.33 0.49
CA ALA A 139 -6.29 13.76 -0.67
C ALA A 139 -7.79 13.55 -0.37
N LYS A 140 -8.59 13.26 -1.40
CA LYS A 140 -9.95 12.75 -1.19
C LYS A 140 -9.90 11.37 -0.51
N PRO A 141 -11.02 10.87 0.03
CA PRO A 141 -11.07 9.53 0.62
C PRO A 141 -10.48 8.47 -0.31
N LEU A 142 -9.79 7.50 0.29
CA LEU A 142 -9.02 6.47 -0.39
C LEU A 142 -9.81 5.16 -0.46
N ASP A 143 -9.91 4.59 -1.65
CA ASP A 143 -10.37 3.23 -1.87
C ASP A 143 -9.15 2.29 -1.89
N ILE A 144 -9.27 1.14 -1.23
CA ILE A 144 -8.21 0.13 -1.12
C ILE A 144 -8.80 -1.22 -1.53
N ASP A 145 -8.19 -1.91 -2.48
CA ASP A 145 -8.49 -3.31 -2.78
C ASP A 145 -7.25 -4.16 -2.50
N VAL A 146 -7.43 -5.28 -1.80
CA VAL A 146 -6.37 -6.23 -1.47
C VAL A 146 -6.81 -7.62 -1.91
N ASN A 147 -5.98 -8.28 -2.71
CA ASN A 147 -6.11 -9.70 -2.99
C ASN A 147 -4.78 -10.40 -2.66
N LEU A 148 -4.83 -11.48 -1.89
CA LEU A 148 -3.69 -12.30 -1.53
C LEU A 148 -4.09 -13.75 -1.68
N ASN A 149 -3.34 -14.50 -2.48
CA ASN A 149 -3.52 -15.93 -2.63
C ASN A 149 -2.16 -16.63 -2.44
N ILE A 150 -2.08 -17.56 -1.51
CA ILE A 150 -0.86 -18.28 -1.16
C ILE A 150 -1.17 -19.76 -1.18
N ASN A 151 -0.41 -20.51 -1.95
CA ASN A 151 -0.47 -21.96 -2.00
C ASN A 151 0.82 -22.56 -1.38
N PHE A 152 0.66 -23.22 -0.23
CA PHE A 152 1.76 -23.86 0.47
C PHE A 152 2.22 -25.17 -0.17
N GLU A 153 1.41 -25.84 -0.97
CA GLU A 153 1.85 -27.04 -1.69
C GLU A 153 2.82 -26.66 -2.81
N ASP A 154 2.40 -25.68 -3.62
CA ASP A 154 3.14 -25.17 -4.76
C ASP A 154 4.29 -24.23 -4.36
N ASN A 155 4.28 -23.73 -3.12
CA ASN A 155 5.29 -22.81 -2.58
C ASN A 155 5.32 -21.45 -3.29
N GLU A 156 4.15 -21.01 -3.75
CA GLU A 156 3.96 -19.80 -4.54
C GLU A 156 2.77 -18.99 -3.99
N GLY A 157 2.69 -17.72 -4.38
CA GLY A 157 1.54 -16.89 -4.11
C GLY A 157 1.49 -15.65 -4.99
N ASP A 158 0.35 -14.99 -4.97
CA ASP A 158 0.09 -13.75 -5.67
C ASP A 158 -0.43 -12.72 -4.67
N PHE A 159 0.08 -11.50 -4.75
CA PHE A 159 -0.38 -10.36 -3.96
C PHE A 159 -0.72 -9.21 -4.89
N PHE A 160 -1.90 -8.65 -4.69
CA PHE A 160 -2.42 -7.49 -5.38
C PHE A 160 -2.90 -6.46 -4.37
N LEU A 161 -2.51 -5.21 -4.59
CA LEU A 161 -2.97 -4.06 -3.84
C LEU A 161 -3.30 -2.94 -4.82
N ARG A 162 -4.52 -2.42 -4.75
CA ARG A 162 -4.96 -1.23 -5.48
C ARG A 162 -5.29 -0.12 -4.50
N LEU A 163 -4.76 1.07 -4.74
CA LEU A 163 -5.01 2.28 -3.98
C LEU A 163 -5.57 3.33 -4.94
N GLU A 164 -6.78 3.82 -4.70
CA GLU A 164 -7.46 4.73 -5.63
C GLU A 164 -8.03 5.93 -4.86
N SER A 165 -7.71 7.14 -5.31
CA SER A 165 -8.29 8.37 -4.74
C SER A 165 -8.63 9.34 -5.86
N ASP A 166 -9.89 9.78 -5.88
CA ASP A 166 -10.41 10.72 -6.86
C ASP A 166 -9.56 12.00 -6.94
N ASP A 167 -9.34 12.52 -8.14
CA ASP A 167 -8.52 13.69 -8.46
C ASP A 167 -7.07 13.60 -7.95
N PHE A 168 -6.60 12.40 -7.59
CA PHE A 168 -5.26 12.16 -7.06
C PHE A 168 -4.50 11.18 -7.95
N ALA A 169 -4.68 9.88 -7.72
CA ALA A 169 -4.01 8.82 -8.44
C ALA A 169 -4.66 7.47 -8.17
N GLU A 170 -4.46 6.55 -9.09
CA GLU A 170 -4.64 5.12 -8.88
C GLU A 170 -3.26 4.45 -8.89
N VAL A 171 -2.99 3.60 -7.91
CA VAL A 171 -1.74 2.84 -7.78
C VAL A 171 -2.09 1.37 -7.64
N GLU A 172 -1.64 0.56 -8.58
CA GLU A 172 -1.75 -0.89 -8.53
C GLU A 172 -0.37 -1.48 -8.25
N PHE A 173 -0.32 -2.43 -7.32
CA PHE A 173 0.86 -3.18 -6.96
C PHE A 173 0.53 -4.67 -7.10
N GLU A 174 1.28 -5.37 -7.93
CA GLU A 174 1.17 -6.80 -8.19
C GLU A 174 2.51 -7.45 -7.86
N ALA A 175 2.53 -8.45 -6.99
CA ALA A 175 3.72 -9.22 -6.69
C ALA A 175 3.43 -10.73 -6.79
N LYS A 176 4.31 -11.43 -7.50
CA LYS A 176 4.39 -12.90 -7.43
C LYS A 176 5.37 -13.27 -6.34
N LEU A 177 4.90 -14.08 -5.41
CA LEU A 177 5.61 -14.55 -4.24
C LEU A 177 6.11 -15.97 -4.46
N ASP A 178 7.27 -16.29 -3.92
CA ASP A 178 7.77 -17.67 -3.82
C ASP A 178 8.29 -17.96 -2.40
N LYS A 179 8.62 -19.23 -2.14
CA LYS A 179 9.15 -19.70 -0.84
C LYS A 179 8.21 -19.47 0.34
N VAL A 180 6.91 -19.41 0.07
CA VAL A 180 5.85 -19.16 1.07
C VAL A 180 5.62 -20.32 2.04
N LYS A 181 6.19 -21.51 1.82
CA LYS A 181 6.13 -22.65 2.76
C LYS A 181 6.61 -22.28 4.17
N GLY A 182 7.54 -21.32 4.30
CA GLY A 182 7.99 -20.81 5.59
C GLY A 182 6.88 -20.22 6.45
N LEU A 183 5.85 -19.64 5.82
CA LEU A 183 4.68 -19.07 6.52
C LEU A 183 3.88 -20.16 7.27
N ARG A 184 3.91 -21.41 6.78
CA ARG A 184 3.23 -22.54 7.41
C ARG A 184 3.76 -22.83 8.82
N ASN A 185 5.04 -22.61 9.08
CA ASN A 185 5.66 -22.89 10.39
C ASN A 185 5.39 -21.80 11.44
N SER A 186 5.03 -20.60 11.00
CA SER A 186 4.60 -19.52 11.91
C SER A 186 3.22 -19.79 12.53
N ARG A 187 2.42 -20.66 11.87
CA ARG A 187 1.14 -21.18 12.36
C ARG A 187 1.19 -21.70 13.80
N GLU A 188 2.30 -22.31 14.19
CA GLU A 188 2.42 -22.99 15.49
C GLU A 188 2.90 -22.07 16.61
N LYS A 189 3.51 -20.93 16.28
CA LYS A 189 4.19 -20.08 17.28
C LYS A 189 3.39 -18.86 17.71
N THR A 190 2.39 -18.44 16.94
CA THR A 190 1.66 -17.20 17.24
C THR A 190 0.15 -17.47 17.26
N SER A 191 -0.50 -17.23 18.39
CA SER A 191 -1.96 -17.07 18.45
C SER A 191 -2.43 -15.78 17.76
N ASN A 192 -1.50 -14.88 17.42
CA ASN A 192 -1.78 -13.67 16.67
C ASN A 192 -1.94 -14.02 15.18
N PRO A 193 -3.16 -13.95 14.64
CA PRO A 193 -3.42 -14.26 13.24
C PRO A 193 -2.81 -13.23 12.28
N LEU A 194 -2.50 -12.04 12.80
CA LEU A 194 -1.84 -10.93 12.09
C LEU A 194 -0.35 -11.15 11.93
N SER A 195 0.17 -12.24 12.50
CA SER A 195 1.56 -12.59 12.35
C SER A 195 1.93 -12.62 10.88
N VAL A 196 1.11 -13.11 9.94
CA VAL A 196 1.46 -13.16 8.49
C VAL A 196 2.00 -11.84 7.91
N PHE A 197 1.64 -10.68 8.48
CA PHE A 197 2.13 -9.36 8.09
C PHE A 197 3.16 -8.74 9.06
N ASP A 198 3.52 -9.40 10.14
CA ASP A 198 4.57 -8.99 11.06
C ASP A 198 5.93 -8.96 10.33
N GLU A 199 6.88 -8.16 10.81
CA GLU A 199 8.15 -7.85 10.11
C GLU A 199 9.11 -9.06 9.98
N THR A 200 8.67 -10.26 10.33
CA THR A 200 9.49 -11.48 10.47
C THR A 200 9.24 -12.56 9.41
N PHE A 201 8.38 -12.30 8.42
CA PHE A 201 8.11 -13.29 7.37
C PHE A 201 9.05 -13.11 6.20
N GLU A 202 9.83 -14.16 5.93
CA GLU A 202 10.66 -14.27 4.72
C GLU A 202 9.76 -14.52 3.50
N LEU A 203 8.94 -13.52 3.15
CA LEU A 203 8.28 -13.48 1.84
C LEU A 203 9.34 -13.14 0.82
N ASN A 204 9.42 -13.94 -0.23
CA ASN A 204 10.30 -13.68 -1.34
C ASN A 204 9.45 -13.31 -2.56
N VAL A 205 9.88 -12.29 -3.29
CA VAL A 205 9.20 -11.80 -4.49
C VAL A 205 9.99 -12.24 -5.70
N GLN A 206 9.30 -12.90 -6.62
CA GLN A 206 9.81 -13.34 -7.91
C GLN A 206 9.63 -12.26 -8.98
N SER A 207 8.46 -11.62 -9.03
CA SER A 207 8.19 -10.53 -9.94
C SER A 207 7.33 -9.48 -9.27
N LEU A 208 7.52 -8.24 -9.70
CA LEU A 208 6.84 -7.06 -9.20
C LEU A 208 6.34 -6.24 -10.39
N ARG A 209 5.08 -5.85 -10.38
CA ARG A 209 4.53 -4.82 -11.25
C ARG A 209 3.91 -3.73 -10.41
N VAL A 210 4.22 -2.48 -10.74
CA VAL A 210 3.64 -1.29 -10.14
C VAL A 210 3.09 -0.44 -11.26
N LYS A 211 1.79 -0.19 -11.25
CA LYS A 211 1.13 0.75 -12.17
C LYS A 211 0.71 1.97 -11.40
N TYR A 212 0.93 3.13 -11.97
CA TYR A 212 0.50 4.42 -11.47
C TYR A 212 -0.31 5.09 -12.58
N ASN A 213 -1.56 5.44 -12.33
CA ASN A 213 -2.38 6.25 -13.21
C ASN A 213 -2.58 7.62 -12.54
N ASP A 214 -2.23 8.69 -13.25
CA ASP A 214 -2.47 10.05 -12.79
C ASP A 214 -3.94 10.42 -12.98
N ASP A 215 -4.64 10.69 -11.87
CA ASP A 215 -5.99 11.26 -11.90
C ASP A 215 -5.95 12.78 -11.66
N GLY A 216 -4.83 13.43 -11.99
CA GLY A 216 -4.67 14.88 -11.95
C GLY A 216 -3.72 15.40 -10.88
N MET A 217 -3.09 14.55 -10.06
CA MET A 217 -2.05 14.97 -9.11
C MET A 217 -0.82 15.51 -9.84
N LEU A 218 -0.21 14.73 -10.73
CA LEU A 218 1.00 15.10 -11.46
C LEU A 218 0.71 16.22 -12.44
N LYS A 219 -0.44 16.17 -13.13
CA LYS A 219 -0.90 17.29 -13.98
C LYS A 219 -0.96 18.61 -13.20
N ARG A 220 -1.52 18.58 -11.99
CA ARG A 220 -1.60 19.78 -11.12
C ARG A 220 -0.23 20.20 -10.63
N MET A 221 0.61 19.26 -10.20
CA MET A 221 1.98 19.52 -9.76
C MET A 221 2.81 20.18 -10.86
N GLY A 222 2.80 19.63 -12.08
CA GLY A 222 3.50 20.19 -13.23
C GLY A 222 2.99 21.59 -13.62
N MET A 223 1.67 21.83 -13.53
CA MET A 223 1.11 23.18 -13.72
C MET A 223 1.61 24.17 -12.65
N LEU A 224 1.66 23.76 -11.38
CA LEU A 224 2.14 24.61 -10.29
C LEU A 224 3.63 24.91 -10.42
N GLU A 225 4.44 23.92 -10.77
CA GLU A 225 5.87 24.10 -11.03
C GLU A 225 6.11 25.07 -12.18
N LYS A 226 5.42 24.90 -13.32
CA LYS A 226 5.51 25.80 -14.48
C LYS A 226 5.08 27.24 -14.13
N ARG A 227 4.11 27.42 -13.23
CA ARG A 227 3.54 28.73 -12.89
C ARG A 227 4.31 29.49 -11.81
N TYR A 228 4.78 28.81 -10.77
CA TYR A 228 5.33 29.44 -9.57
C TYR A 228 6.84 29.24 -9.41
N LEU A 229 7.46 28.34 -10.19
CA LEU A 229 8.85 27.89 -9.99
C LEU A 229 9.11 27.35 -8.56
N SER A 230 8.04 27.09 -7.80
CA SER A 230 7.99 26.63 -6.40
C SER A 230 6.64 25.95 -6.13
N ILE A 231 6.55 25.16 -5.07
CA ILE A 231 5.27 24.61 -4.60
C ILE A 231 4.73 25.55 -3.51
N PRO A 232 3.59 26.23 -3.73
CA PRO A 232 2.91 26.91 -2.65
C PRO A 232 2.40 25.87 -1.66
N MET A 233 2.97 25.84 -0.45
CA MET A 233 2.54 24.90 0.57
C MET A 233 1.21 25.36 1.18
N PRO A 234 0.31 24.45 1.59
CA PRO A 234 -0.90 24.80 2.33
C PRO A 234 -0.63 25.63 3.60
N SER A 235 0.56 25.48 4.18
CA SER A 235 1.02 26.26 5.35
C SER A 235 1.35 27.73 5.06
N GLY A 236 1.21 28.19 3.81
CA GLY A 236 1.59 29.54 3.39
C GLY A 236 3.09 29.77 3.28
N LYS A 237 3.92 28.75 3.56
CA LYS A 237 5.36 28.78 3.30
C LYS A 237 5.62 28.36 1.86
N GLU A 238 6.54 29.06 1.20
CA GLU A 238 7.06 28.58 -0.08
C GLU A 238 8.20 27.59 0.21
N GLU A 239 7.99 26.33 -0.16
CA GLU A 239 9.13 25.43 -0.31
C GLU A 239 9.67 25.66 -1.71
N LYS A 240 10.90 26.17 -1.80
CA LYS A 240 11.61 26.19 -3.07
C LYS A 240 11.70 24.72 -3.51
N LEU A 241 10.95 24.38 -4.55
CA LEU A 241 11.25 23.21 -5.35
C LEU A 241 12.75 23.26 -5.62
N VAL A 242 13.40 22.11 -5.51
CA VAL A 242 14.72 21.92 -6.09
C VAL A 242 14.54 21.98 -7.59
N THR A 243 14.42 23.21 -8.08
CA THR A 243 14.75 23.76 -9.39
C THR A 243 14.65 22.77 -10.54
N GLY A 244 13.68 22.97 -11.44
CA GLY A 244 13.94 23.13 -12.87
C GLY A 244 15.00 22.21 -13.46
N ILE A 245 14.94 20.92 -13.16
CA ILE A 245 15.79 19.95 -13.82
C ILE A 245 15.24 19.89 -15.23
N SER A 246 15.99 20.43 -16.20
CA SER A 246 15.61 20.29 -17.60
C SER A 246 15.50 18.80 -17.94
N LYS A 247 14.56 18.46 -18.82
CA LYS A 247 14.41 17.09 -19.35
C LYS A 247 15.76 16.50 -19.73
N ASP A 248 16.60 17.25 -20.43
CA ASP A 248 17.95 16.83 -20.82
C ASP A 248 18.87 16.50 -19.65
N SER A 249 18.82 17.30 -18.57
CA SER A 249 19.63 17.06 -17.36
C SER A 249 19.13 15.83 -16.61
N PHE A 250 17.81 15.65 -16.52
CA PHE A 250 17.20 14.47 -15.92
C PHE A 250 17.53 13.22 -16.72
N VAL A 251 17.21 13.22 -18.02
CA VAL A 251 17.44 12.10 -18.94
C VAL A 251 18.92 11.74 -18.95
N ARG A 252 19.85 12.70 -18.96
CA ARG A 252 21.29 12.39 -18.93
C ARG A 252 21.71 11.68 -17.64
N LYS A 253 21.23 12.13 -16.47
CA LYS A 253 21.56 11.51 -15.19
C LYS A 253 20.88 10.15 -15.03
N CYS A 254 19.60 10.07 -15.36
CA CYS A 254 18.81 8.85 -15.33
C CYS A 254 19.30 7.83 -16.38
N SER A 255 19.82 8.27 -17.53
CA SER A 255 20.38 7.36 -18.55
C SER A 255 21.64 6.64 -18.09
N SER A 256 22.24 7.05 -16.96
CA SER A 256 23.29 6.28 -16.30
C SER A 256 22.79 4.92 -15.78
N LEU A 257 21.46 4.73 -15.67
CA LEU A 257 20.75 3.49 -15.36
C LEU A 257 20.70 2.48 -16.53
N LYS A 258 21.50 2.67 -17.58
CA LYS A 258 21.63 1.79 -18.77
C LYS A 258 21.88 0.30 -18.49
N PHE A 259 22.16 -0.04 -17.24
CA PHE A 259 22.43 -1.41 -16.80
C PHE A 259 21.17 -2.15 -16.33
N ILE A 260 20.05 -1.43 -16.11
CA ILE A 260 18.77 -1.94 -15.62
C ILE A 260 17.68 -1.80 -16.67
N LEU A 261 17.68 -0.68 -17.41
CA LEU A 261 16.70 -0.35 -18.43
C LEU A 261 17.19 -0.79 -19.82
N GLU A 262 16.31 -1.42 -20.60
CA GLU A 262 16.62 -1.82 -21.99
C GLU A 262 16.88 -0.59 -22.88
N ASP A 263 16.02 0.43 -22.80
CA ASP A 263 16.21 1.74 -23.41
C ASP A 263 16.19 2.84 -22.32
N PRO A 264 17.36 3.17 -21.73
CA PRO A 264 17.44 4.10 -20.63
C PRO A 264 17.10 5.55 -21.05
N GLN A 265 17.32 5.94 -22.31
CA GLN A 265 16.97 7.30 -22.73
C GLN A 265 15.47 7.46 -22.84
N ASP A 266 14.81 6.53 -23.54
CA ASP A 266 13.36 6.54 -23.71
C ASP A 266 12.64 6.38 -22.36
N ALA A 267 13.03 5.40 -21.54
CA ALA A 267 12.44 5.19 -20.22
C ALA A 267 12.62 6.41 -19.30
N CYS A 268 13.79 7.05 -19.28
CA CYS A 268 14.00 8.25 -18.48
C CYS A 268 13.24 9.47 -19.01
N SER A 269 13.09 9.58 -20.33
CA SER A 269 12.23 10.62 -20.93
C SER A 269 10.78 10.43 -20.48
N LYS A 270 10.28 9.20 -20.57
CA LYS A 270 8.95 8.78 -20.15
C LYS A 270 8.66 9.06 -18.67
N ILE A 271 9.59 8.71 -17.78
CA ILE A 271 9.51 9.02 -16.34
C ILE A 271 9.43 10.54 -16.11
N TYR A 272 10.22 11.33 -16.85
CA TYR A 272 10.19 12.79 -16.75
C TYR A 272 8.85 13.36 -17.20
N ASP A 273 8.34 12.92 -18.35
CA ASP A 273 7.09 13.40 -18.93
C ASP A 273 5.92 13.10 -18.00
N ALA A 274 5.89 11.92 -17.41
CA ALA A 274 4.90 11.58 -16.39
C ALA A 274 5.02 12.44 -15.14
N HIS A 275 6.22 12.66 -14.59
CA HIS A 275 6.42 13.58 -13.45
C HIS A 275 6.00 15.01 -13.75
N ALA A 276 6.20 15.47 -14.99
CA ALA A 276 5.75 16.77 -15.47
C ALA A 276 4.23 16.86 -15.69
N GLY A 277 3.49 15.76 -15.48
CA GLY A 277 2.05 15.67 -15.70
C GLY A 277 1.66 15.67 -17.17
N GLU A 278 2.58 15.27 -18.05
CA GLU A 278 2.39 15.18 -19.50
C GLU A 278 1.98 13.77 -19.95
N ALA A 279 2.10 12.78 -19.07
CA ALA A 279 1.56 11.43 -19.26
C ALA A 279 0.43 11.13 -18.28
N SER A 280 -0.44 10.20 -18.67
CA SER A 280 -1.60 9.79 -17.88
C SER A 280 -1.30 8.62 -16.96
N GLY A 281 -0.22 7.88 -17.20
CA GLY A 281 0.21 6.79 -16.34
C GLY A 281 1.63 6.31 -16.59
N ILE A 282 2.17 5.57 -15.63
CA ILE A 282 3.44 4.85 -15.73
C ILE A 282 3.21 3.44 -15.21
N SER A 283 3.68 2.43 -15.94
CA SER A 283 3.81 1.07 -15.46
C SER A 283 5.29 0.68 -15.36
N PHE A 284 5.67 0.15 -14.21
CA PHE A 284 6.95 -0.45 -13.93
C PHE A 284 6.76 -1.95 -13.73
N GLU A 285 7.53 -2.76 -14.43
CA GLU A 285 7.55 -4.21 -14.22
C GLU A 285 8.98 -4.67 -14.06
N ALA A 286 9.23 -5.50 -13.05
CA ALA A 286 10.52 -6.05 -12.73
C ALA A 286 10.39 -7.55 -12.40
N THR A 287 11.20 -8.37 -13.06
CA THR A 287 11.30 -9.80 -12.75
C THR A 287 12.66 -10.09 -12.14
N ALA A 288 12.68 -10.60 -10.92
CA ALA A 288 13.92 -10.89 -10.23
C ALA A 288 14.64 -12.11 -10.82
N LYS A 289 15.98 -12.04 -10.94
CA LYS A 289 16.80 -13.19 -11.36
C LYS A 289 16.82 -14.30 -10.31
N ARG A 290 16.66 -13.91 -9.05
CA ARG A 290 16.50 -14.74 -7.87
C ARG A 290 15.46 -14.07 -7.00
N SER A 291 14.67 -14.86 -6.30
CA SER A 291 13.68 -14.34 -5.36
C SER A 291 14.32 -13.37 -4.37
N VAL A 292 13.69 -12.20 -4.19
CA VAL A 292 14.19 -11.11 -3.35
C VAL A 292 13.32 -11.03 -2.10
N PRO A 293 13.88 -10.96 -0.89
CA PRO A 293 13.10 -10.75 0.32
C PRO A 293 12.21 -9.49 0.25
N TRP A 294 11.01 -9.56 0.82
CA TRP A 294 10.02 -8.47 0.78
C TRP A 294 10.49 -7.22 1.51
N ASP A 295 11.12 -7.38 2.67
CA ASP A 295 11.71 -6.29 3.46
C ASP A 295 12.76 -5.53 2.65
N GLU A 296 13.57 -6.25 1.88
CA GLU A 296 14.53 -5.69 0.95
C GLU A 296 13.87 -4.90 -0.18
N ILE A 297 12.68 -5.29 -0.65
CA ILE A 297 11.91 -4.53 -1.66
C ILE A 297 11.32 -3.28 -1.04
N VAL A 298 10.71 -3.38 0.14
CA VAL A 298 10.15 -2.23 0.86
C VAL A 298 11.23 -1.20 1.16
N ASP A 299 12.40 -1.62 1.61
CA ASP A 299 13.52 -0.70 1.86
C ASP A 299 13.97 -0.01 0.57
N THR A 300 14.15 -0.76 -0.53
CA THR A 300 14.50 -0.18 -1.83
C THR A 300 13.43 0.81 -2.31
N LEU A 301 12.14 0.47 -2.26
CA LEU A 301 11.04 1.35 -2.67
C LEU A 301 10.89 2.59 -1.78
N SER A 302 11.06 2.45 -0.47
CA SER A 302 10.92 3.55 0.48
C SER A 302 12.03 4.61 0.35
N ASN A 303 13.21 4.19 -0.13
CA ASN A 303 14.37 5.04 -0.37
C ASN A 303 14.39 5.62 -1.79
N LEU A 304 13.54 5.15 -2.71
CA LEU A 304 13.40 5.71 -4.05
C LEU A 304 12.63 7.03 -4.02
N ARG A 305 13.35 8.14 -3.95
CA ARG A 305 12.81 9.47 -4.28
C ARG A 305 13.04 9.74 -5.77
N PHE A 306 12.18 10.53 -6.39
CA PHE A 306 12.37 10.96 -7.79
C PHE A 306 13.76 11.60 -8.04
N ARG A 307 14.28 12.32 -7.03
CA ARG A 307 15.62 12.89 -7.07
C ARG A 307 16.73 11.84 -6.97
N ASP A 308 16.48 10.74 -6.26
CA ASP A 308 17.45 9.70 -5.97
C ASP A 308 17.50 8.64 -7.09
N LEU A 309 16.49 8.60 -7.98
CA LEU A 309 16.55 7.90 -9.28
C LEU A 309 17.72 8.41 -10.15
N THR A 310 18.26 9.59 -9.87
CA THR A 310 19.45 10.13 -10.55
C THR A 310 20.77 9.77 -9.88
N THR A 311 20.74 9.00 -8.79
CA THR A 311 21.93 8.59 -8.02
C THR A 311 22.25 7.11 -8.25
N SER A 312 23.53 6.76 -8.32
CA SER A 312 23.98 5.39 -8.64
C SER A 312 23.58 4.35 -7.59
N ALA A 313 23.44 4.73 -6.32
CA ALA A 313 23.24 3.76 -5.23
C ALA A 313 21.88 3.02 -5.28
N ALA A 314 20.79 3.73 -5.59
CA ALA A 314 19.46 3.11 -5.72
C ALA A 314 19.39 2.20 -6.97
N ALA A 315 20.07 2.62 -8.04
CA ALA A 315 20.25 1.84 -9.25
C ALA A 315 20.98 0.52 -8.99
N ASP A 316 22.14 0.60 -8.34
CA ASP A 316 22.99 -0.56 -8.07
C ASP A 316 22.24 -1.59 -7.21
N SER A 317 21.45 -1.13 -6.23
CA SER A 317 20.59 -2.00 -5.40
C SER A 317 19.48 -2.69 -6.20
N LEU A 318 18.78 -1.97 -7.09
CA LEU A 318 17.77 -2.55 -7.97
C LEU A 318 18.40 -3.54 -8.98
N GLN A 319 19.59 -3.24 -9.50
CA GLN A 319 20.30 -4.11 -10.43
C GLN A 319 20.73 -5.42 -9.80
N GLU A 320 21.28 -5.39 -8.58
CA GLU A 320 21.70 -6.59 -7.85
C GLU A 320 20.53 -7.57 -7.70
N LYS A 321 19.32 -7.02 -7.47
CA LYS A 321 18.09 -7.77 -7.18
C LYS A 321 17.35 -8.22 -8.44
N PHE A 322 17.09 -7.29 -9.37
CA PHE A 322 16.23 -7.50 -10.54
C PHE A 322 17.00 -7.72 -11.85
N GLY A 323 18.30 -7.44 -11.90
CA GLY A 323 19.09 -7.55 -13.12
C GLY A 323 18.63 -6.61 -14.23
N ARG A 324 18.56 -7.11 -15.47
CA ARG A 324 18.13 -6.36 -16.67
C ARG A 324 16.65 -6.57 -17.02
N ASN A 325 15.91 -7.28 -16.19
CA ASN A 325 14.53 -7.65 -16.48
C ASN A 325 13.57 -6.60 -15.92
N VAL A 326 13.82 -5.33 -16.26
CA VAL A 326 13.01 -4.20 -15.83
C VAL A 326 12.49 -3.49 -17.07
N SER A 327 11.18 -3.38 -17.18
CA SER A 327 10.50 -2.63 -18.22
C SER A 327 9.72 -1.47 -17.62
N ILE A 328 9.70 -0.35 -18.36
CA ILE A 328 8.93 0.83 -18.00
C ILE A 328 8.10 1.24 -19.21
N THR A 329 6.80 1.30 -19.01
CA THR A 329 5.81 1.73 -20.01
C THR A 329 5.13 3.00 -19.52
N VAL A 330 4.78 3.90 -20.43
CA VAL A 330 4.08 5.15 -20.13
C VAL A 330 2.93 5.31 -21.10
N ASP A 331 1.77 5.70 -20.56
CA ASP A 331 0.47 5.76 -21.24
C ASP A 331 0.07 7.19 -21.64
#